data_AF-A0A364V7Q0-F1
#
_entry.id   AF-A0A364V7Q0-F1
#
_cell.length_a   1.000
_cell.length_b   1.000
_cell.length_c   1.000
_cell.angle_alpha   90.00
_cell.angle_beta   90.00
_cell.angle_gamma   90.00
#
_symmetry.space_group_name_H-M   'P 1'
#
loop_
_entity.id
_entity.type
_entity.pdbx_description
1 polymer ?
#
loop_
_entity_poly.entity_id
_entity_poly.type
_entity_poly.pdbx_seq_one_letter_code
_entity_poly.pdbx_strand_id
1 'polypeptide(L)'
;MRAVGAGHSFTALAATDGVLVNLDCMQGLVGVDPAARRVTLAGGTRLRNIPNLLRPHGVALPNQGDVDPQSITGAINTGTHGTGVGYTGFAGLVRGFRIALASGEIRQAHPDAPDKLDRELFHYGRIGLGALGIVTQVDMDVAPSFVLAAREHAEPVADITRNFPNRVHAADHVEFYWFPGTDVAHVKTNTRHPADHP
;
A
#
# COMPACT_ATOMS: atom_id res chain seq x y z
N MET A 1 -10.99 7.66 -20.68
CA MET A 1 -9.89 6.70 -20.46
C MET A 1 -9.79 6.44 -18.96
N ARG A 2 -9.59 5.19 -18.54
CA ARG A 2 -9.40 4.79 -17.12
C ARG A 2 -8.22 3.83 -17.00
N ALA A 3 -7.46 3.94 -15.92
CA ALA A 3 -6.47 2.94 -15.58
C ALA A 3 -7.16 1.71 -14.97
N VAL A 4 -6.71 0.51 -15.34
CA VAL A 4 -7.17 -0.77 -14.79
C VAL A 4 -5.99 -1.60 -14.28
N GLY A 5 -6.14 -2.15 -13.08
CA GLY A 5 -5.15 -2.99 -12.41
C GLY A 5 -5.60 -4.44 -12.28
N ALA A 6 -6.02 -4.85 -11.08
CA ALA A 6 -6.48 -6.21 -10.79
C ALA A 6 -8.01 -6.40 -10.82
N GLY A 7 -8.79 -5.32 -11.05
CA GLY A 7 -10.25 -5.37 -10.91
C GLY A 7 -10.73 -5.61 -9.47
N HIS A 8 -9.89 -5.37 -8.47
CA HIS A 8 -10.17 -5.70 -7.06
C HIS A 8 -10.88 -4.56 -6.28
N SER A 9 -11.24 -3.47 -6.95
CA SER A 9 -12.07 -2.43 -6.33
C SER A 9 -13.54 -2.83 -6.45
N PHE A 10 -14.28 -2.83 -5.35
CA PHE A 10 -15.73 -2.99 -5.38
C PHE A 10 -16.45 -1.80 -6.00
N THR A 11 -15.84 -0.61 -5.91
CA THR A 11 -16.33 0.59 -6.58
C THR A 11 -16.00 0.52 -8.07
N ALA A 12 -16.95 0.94 -8.91
CA ALA A 12 -16.83 0.94 -10.36
C ALA A 12 -15.87 2.01 -10.92
N LEU A 13 -14.67 2.15 -10.34
CA LEU A 13 -13.67 3.17 -10.70
C LEU A 13 -13.08 2.98 -12.09
N ALA A 14 -12.92 1.72 -12.51
CA ALA A 14 -12.41 1.36 -13.83
C ALA A 14 -13.53 1.09 -14.85
N ALA A 15 -14.81 1.14 -14.46
CA ALA A 15 -15.91 0.94 -15.41
C ALA A 15 -16.00 2.14 -16.36
N THR A 16 -15.98 1.88 -17.66
CA THR A 16 -16.07 2.92 -18.70
C THR A 16 -16.43 2.31 -20.04
N ASP A 17 -17.20 3.05 -20.85
CA ASP A 17 -17.42 2.75 -22.27
C ASP A 17 -16.27 3.25 -23.16
N GLY A 18 -15.27 3.90 -22.55
CA GLY A 18 -14.08 4.40 -23.22
C GLY A 18 -12.91 3.43 -23.17
N VAL A 19 -11.69 3.98 -23.19
CA VAL A 19 -10.46 3.18 -23.20
C VAL A 19 -10.03 2.78 -21.79
N LEU A 20 -9.70 1.50 -21.62
CA LEU A 20 -8.98 0.98 -20.46
C LEU A 20 -7.48 0.92 -20.74
N VAL A 21 -6.68 1.37 -19.78
CA VAL A 21 -5.21 1.32 -19.83
C VAL A 21 -4.70 0.43 -18.71
N ASN A 22 -4.04 -0.66 -19.08
CA ASN A 22 -3.34 -1.52 -18.14
C ASN A 22 -1.85 -1.13 -18.09
N LEU A 23 -1.29 -1.04 -16.89
CA LEU A 23 0.13 -0.73 -16.65
C LEU A 23 1.00 -1.98 -16.43
N ASP A 24 0.54 -3.18 -16.77
CA ASP A 24 1.28 -4.43 -16.51
C ASP A 24 2.64 -4.53 -17.21
N CYS A 25 2.87 -3.77 -18.29
CA CYS A 25 4.19 -3.64 -18.91
C CYS A 25 5.09 -2.59 -18.21
N MET A 26 4.56 -1.85 -17.23
CA MET A 26 5.26 -0.84 -16.43
C MET A 26 5.41 -1.34 -14.99
N GLN A 27 6.20 -2.40 -14.82
CA GLN A 27 6.42 -3.09 -13.55
C GLN A 27 7.88 -3.10 -13.17
N GLY A 28 8.15 -3.24 -11.87
CA GLY A 28 9.47 -3.45 -11.33
C GLY A 28 10.05 -2.25 -10.58
N LEU A 29 11.28 -2.47 -10.14
CA LEU A 29 12.09 -1.49 -9.43
C LEU A 29 12.69 -0.50 -10.42
N VAL A 30 12.41 0.80 -10.24
CA VAL A 30 13.03 1.87 -11.03
C VAL A 30 14.30 2.37 -10.33
N GLY A 31 14.28 2.43 -9.00
CA GLY A 31 15.43 2.84 -8.20
C GLY A 31 15.21 2.54 -6.72
N VAL A 32 16.31 2.44 -5.97
CA VAL A 32 16.29 2.22 -4.52
C VAL A 32 17.48 2.93 -3.89
N ASP A 33 17.22 3.62 -2.78
CA ASP A 33 18.22 4.21 -1.92
C ASP A 33 18.02 3.66 -0.50
N PRO A 34 18.76 2.59 -0.12
CA PRO A 34 18.63 2.00 1.21
C PRO A 34 19.06 2.95 2.33
N ALA A 35 20.01 3.86 2.07
CA ALA A 35 20.51 4.81 3.07
C ALA A 35 19.45 5.88 3.37
N ALA A 36 18.80 6.42 2.33
CA ALA A 36 17.67 7.33 2.47
C ALA A 36 16.33 6.62 2.76
N ARG A 37 16.33 5.28 2.78
CA ARG A 37 15.14 4.43 2.94
C ARG A 37 14.02 4.79 1.96
N ARG A 38 14.38 4.95 0.69
CA ARG A 38 13.47 5.34 -0.39
C ARG A 38 13.49 4.34 -1.52
N VAL A 39 12.33 4.11 -2.12
CA VAL A 39 12.18 3.30 -3.32
C VAL A 39 11.36 4.02 -4.37
N THR A 40 11.67 3.77 -5.63
CA THR A 40 10.86 4.17 -6.77
C THR A 40 10.38 2.91 -7.51
N LEU A 41 9.08 2.77 -7.67
CA LEU A 41 8.43 1.63 -8.33
C LEU A 41 7.64 2.08 -9.55
N ALA A 42 7.69 1.26 -10.61
CA ALA A 42 6.84 1.48 -11.77
C ALA A 42 5.37 1.19 -11.42
N GLY A 43 4.44 1.93 -12.03
CA GLY A 43 3.08 2.06 -11.51
C GLY A 43 2.24 0.79 -11.53
N GLY A 44 2.52 -0.12 -12.46
CA GLY A 44 1.84 -1.41 -12.58
C GLY A 44 2.39 -2.49 -11.64
N THR A 45 3.46 -2.22 -10.89
CA THR A 45 4.10 -3.22 -10.01
C THR A 45 3.08 -3.82 -9.04
N ARG A 46 2.92 -5.14 -9.08
CA ARG A 46 1.97 -5.86 -8.20
C ARG A 46 2.54 -5.97 -6.79
N LEU A 47 1.70 -5.78 -5.76
CA LEU A 47 2.14 -5.80 -4.36
C LEU A 47 2.90 -7.10 -4.02
N ARG A 48 2.40 -8.26 -4.49
CA ARG A 48 3.04 -9.58 -4.30
C ARG A 48 4.50 -9.66 -4.77
N ASN A 49 4.89 -8.84 -5.75
CA ASN A 49 6.23 -8.86 -6.32
C ASN A 49 7.21 -7.99 -5.52
N ILE A 50 6.71 -6.97 -4.80
CA ILE A 50 7.55 -5.96 -4.14
C ILE A 50 8.52 -6.57 -3.13
N PRO A 51 8.12 -7.50 -2.23
CA PRO A 51 9.06 -8.08 -1.27
C PRO A 51 10.30 -8.71 -1.91
N ASN A 52 10.13 -9.41 -3.04
CA ASN A 52 11.25 -10.03 -3.76
C ASN A 52 12.14 -8.98 -4.45
N LEU A 53 11.56 -7.87 -4.90
CA LEU A 53 12.33 -6.75 -5.48
C LEU A 53 13.16 -6.00 -4.43
N LEU A 54 12.65 -5.90 -3.20
CA LEU A 54 13.31 -5.12 -2.13
C LEU A 54 14.32 -5.93 -1.32
N ARG A 55 14.11 -7.25 -1.17
CA ARG A 55 14.96 -8.13 -0.35
C ARG A 55 16.47 -8.01 -0.66
N PRO A 56 16.94 -7.96 -1.94
CA PRO A 56 18.37 -7.81 -2.24
C PRO A 56 19.00 -6.51 -1.73
N HIS A 57 18.17 -5.50 -1.41
CA HIS A 57 18.59 -4.17 -0.98
C HIS A 57 18.46 -3.97 0.53
N GLY A 58 18.11 -5.01 1.30
CA GLY A 58 18.01 -4.94 2.76
C GLY A 58 16.88 -4.05 3.26
N VAL A 59 15.85 -3.80 2.43
CA VAL A 59 14.68 -2.98 2.77
C VAL A 59 13.38 -3.73 2.53
N ALA A 60 12.30 -3.27 3.14
CA ALA A 60 10.97 -3.88 3.07
C ALA A 60 9.87 -2.82 3.11
N LEU A 61 8.67 -3.17 2.64
CA LEU A 61 7.50 -2.34 2.83
C LEU A 61 7.17 -2.23 4.33
N PRO A 62 6.98 -1.02 4.88
CA PRO A 62 6.67 -0.85 6.29
C PRO A 62 5.29 -1.31 6.70
N ASN A 63 4.37 -1.60 5.78
CA ASN A 63 3.07 -2.19 6.09
C ASN A 63 2.46 -2.72 4.79
N GLN A 64 1.96 -3.95 4.78
CA GLN A 64 1.23 -4.56 3.67
C GLN A 64 0.11 -5.41 4.26
N GLY A 65 -1.10 -5.32 3.69
CA GLY A 65 -2.22 -6.20 4.04
C GLY A 65 -2.16 -7.55 3.32
N ASP A 66 -3.14 -8.43 3.58
CA ASP A 66 -3.13 -9.79 3.01
C ASP A 66 -3.47 -9.84 1.52
N VAL A 67 -4.12 -8.81 0.97
CA VAL A 67 -4.51 -8.74 -0.44
C VAL A 67 -3.38 -8.10 -1.25
N ASP A 68 -2.78 -8.88 -2.14
CA ASP A 68 -1.60 -8.49 -2.92
C ASP A 68 -1.67 -8.51 -4.48
N PRO A 69 -2.82 -8.80 -5.16
CA PRO A 69 -2.87 -8.76 -6.62
C PRO A 69 -2.92 -7.33 -7.18
N GLN A 70 -3.21 -6.33 -6.34
CA GLN A 70 -3.31 -4.92 -6.72
C GLN A 70 -1.98 -4.40 -7.27
N SER A 71 -2.04 -3.52 -8.27
CA SER A 71 -0.89 -2.67 -8.64
C SER A 71 -0.64 -1.64 -7.54
N ILE A 72 0.61 -1.25 -7.30
CA ILE A 72 0.98 -0.29 -6.26
C ILE A 72 0.25 1.05 -6.41
N THR A 73 0.11 1.57 -7.63
CA THR A 73 -0.59 2.85 -7.86
C THR A 73 -2.09 2.75 -7.64
N GLY A 74 -2.69 1.61 -8.01
CA GLY A 74 -4.07 1.28 -7.69
C GLY A 74 -4.32 1.21 -6.19
N ALA A 75 -3.49 0.46 -5.45
CA ALA A 75 -3.56 0.34 -4.00
C ALA A 75 -3.45 1.71 -3.31
N ILE A 76 -2.51 2.55 -3.74
CA ILE A 76 -2.35 3.92 -3.25
C ILE A 76 -3.61 4.76 -3.53
N ASN A 77 -4.07 4.81 -4.79
CA ASN A 77 -5.17 5.67 -5.19
C ASN A 77 -6.51 5.33 -4.52
N THR A 78 -6.68 4.08 -4.08
CA THR A 78 -7.86 3.62 -3.34
C THR A 78 -7.67 3.61 -1.82
N GLY A 79 -6.56 4.16 -1.31
CA GLY A 79 -6.32 4.25 0.13
C GLY A 79 -6.06 2.91 0.83
N THR A 80 -5.52 1.92 0.13
CA THR A 80 -5.19 0.60 0.71
C THR A 80 -4.22 0.75 1.88
N HIS A 81 -4.53 0.05 2.97
CA HIS A 81 -3.74 0.01 4.19
C HIS A 81 -3.70 -1.42 4.76
N GLY A 82 -2.70 -1.70 5.58
CA GLY A 82 -2.68 -2.86 6.46
C GLY A 82 -3.29 -2.53 7.83
N THR A 83 -3.00 -3.36 8.83
CA THR A 83 -3.39 -3.15 10.23
C THR A 83 -2.29 -2.44 11.01
N GLY A 84 -2.58 -2.05 12.26
CA GLY A 84 -1.59 -1.53 13.20
C GLY A 84 -1.68 -0.02 13.43
N VAL A 85 -1.82 0.40 14.69
CA VAL A 85 -2.07 1.80 15.08
C VAL A 85 -0.89 2.71 14.76
N GLY A 86 0.33 2.19 14.83
CA GLY A 86 1.55 2.93 14.51
C GLY A 86 1.86 3.03 13.01
N TYR A 87 1.02 2.45 12.15
CA TYR A 87 1.30 2.31 10.73
C TYR A 87 0.29 3.08 9.89
N THR A 88 0.79 3.71 8.83
CA THR A 88 -0.06 4.35 7.83
C THR A 88 -0.42 3.37 6.70
N GLY A 89 -1.36 3.76 5.85
CA GLY A 89 -1.60 3.09 4.56
C GLY A 89 -0.55 3.46 3.52
N PHE A 90 -0.62 2.84 2.33
CA PHE A 90 0.40 3.09 1.30
C PHE A 90 0.51 4.58 0.92
N ALA A 91 -0.59 5.32 0.91
CA ALA A 91 -0.60 6.75 0.61
C ALA A 91 0.24 7.60 1.58
N GLY A 92 0.37 7.20 2.86
CA GLY A 92 1.19 7.91 3.84
C GLY A 92 2.70 7.68 3.67
N LEU A 93 3.08 6.63 2.93
CA LEU A 93 4.47 6.34 2.57
C LEU A 93 4.92 7.09 1.31
N VAL A 94 4.00 7.67 0.54
CA VAL A 94 4.30 8.33 -0.74
C VAL A 94 5.02 9.66 -0.52
N ARG A 95 6.12 9.85 -1.27
CA ARG A 95 6.95 11.05 -1.26
C ARG A 95 6.93 11.81 -2.56
N GLY A 96 6.55 11.14 -3.64
CA GLY A 96 6.30 11.74 -4.93
C GLY A 96 5.74 10.70 -5.89
N PHE A 97 5.26 11.14 -7.04
CA PHE A 97 4.84 10.26 -8.11
C PHE A 97 4.81 10.97 -9.46
N ARG A 98 4.92 10.17 -10.53
CA ARG A 98 4.79 10.63 -11.91
C ARG A 98 3.38 10.36 -12.41
N ILE A 99 2.69 11.37 -12.91
CA ILE A 99 1.29 11.28 -13.36
C ILE A 99 1.14 11.78 -14.80
N ALA A 100 0.40 11.03 -15.61
CA ALA A 100 -0.04 11.45 -16.94
C ALA A 100 -1.43 12.08 -16.85
N LEU A 101 -1.55 13.34 -17.29
CA LEU A 101 -2.80 14.09 -17.30
C LEU A 101 -3.59 13.87 -18.60
N ALA A 102 -4.87 14.25 -18.60
CA ALA A 102 -5.72 14.17 -19.78
C ALA A 102 -5.23 15.04 -20.96
N SER A 103 -4.43 16.08 -20.68
CA SER A 103 -3.76 16.90 -21.70
C SER A 103 -2.63 16.17 -22.44
N GLY A 104 -2.22 14.99 -21.96
CA GLY A 104 -1.02 14.28 -22.42
C GLY A 104 0.26 14.72 -21.71
N GLU A 105 0.19 15.75 -20.86
CA GLU A 105 1.33 16.20 -20.07
C GLU A 105 1.71 15.18 -19.00
N ILE A 106 3.02 14.98 -18.82
CA ILE A 106 3.58 14.16 -17.75
C ILE A 106 4.13 15.09 -16.67
N ARG A 107 3.62 14.92 -15.46
CA ARG A 107 3.95 15.74 -14.29
C ARG A 107 4.67 14.93 -13.24
N GLN A 108 5.56 15.59 -12.49
CA GLN A 108 6.20 15.02 -11.31
C GLN A 108 5.63 15.72 -10.06
N ALA A 109 4.75 15.03 -9.36
CA ALA A 109 4.07 15.56 -8.18
C ALA A 109 4.83 15.17 -6.90
N HIS A 110 5.21 16.16 -6.10
CA HIS A 110 5.84 15.98 -4.78
C HIS A 110 5.60 17.24 -3.93
N PRO A 111 5.71 17.17 -2.59
CA PRO A 111 5.32 18.28 -1.71
C PRO A 111 6.16 19.54 -1.92
N ASP A 112 7.44 19.36 -2.28
CA ASP A 112 8.39 20.45 -2.51
C ASP A 112 8.51 20.87 -3.98
N ALA A 113 7.55 20.48 -4.84
CA ALA A 113 7.60 20.81 -6.26
C ALA A 113 7.57 22.34 -6.46
N PRO A 114 8.28 22.90 -7.46
CA PRO A 114 8.28 24.35 -7.70
C PRO A 114 6.95 24.86 -8.27
N ASP A 115 6.26 24.06 -9.08
CA ASP A 115 4.95 24.39 -9.62
C ASP A 115 3.85 24.12 -8.57
N LYS A 116 2.89 25.05 -8.46
CA LYS A 116 1.72 24.92 -7.58
C LYS A 116 0.86 23.72 -7.96
N LEU A 117 0.66 23.47 -9.25
CA LEU A 117 -0.15 22.36 -9.72
C LEU A 117 0.46 21.02 -9.30
N ASP A 118 1.78 20.86 -9.35
CA ASP A 118 2.44 19.63 -8.94
C ASP A 118 2.32 19.36 -7.43
N ARG A 119 2.35 20.41 -6.62
CA ARG A 119 2.07 20.31 -5.17
C ARG A 119 0.61 19.93 -4.91
N GLU A 120 -0.34 20.55 -5.62
CA GLU A 120 -1.77 20.20 -5.50
C GLU A 120 -2.04 18.76 -5.97
N LEU A 121 -1.46 18.36 -7.10
CA LEU A 121 -1.50 16.99 -7.59
C LEU A 121 -0.98 16.03 -6.52
N PHE A 122 0.12 16.33 -5.84
CA PHE A 122 0.61 15.48 -4.75
C PHE A 122 -0.38 15.35 -3.60
N HIS A 123 -0.96 16.47 -3.15
CA HIS A 123 -1.89 16.47 -2.03
C HIS A 123 -3.16 15.66 -2.32
N TYR A 124 -3.75 15.84 -3.51
CA TYR A 124 -5.02 15.22 -3.89
C TYR A 124 -4.87 13.87 -4.62
N GLY A 125 -3.76 13.64 -5.30
CA GLY A 125 -3.54 12.49 -6.18
C GLY A 125 -3.07 11.22 -5.50
N ARG A 126 -2.60 11.29 -4.25
CA ARG A 126 -2.24 10.09 -3.47
C ARG A 126 -3.47 9.20 -3.24
N ILE A 127 -4.62 9.78 -2.93
CA ILE A 127 -5.90 9.07 -2.85
C ILE A 127 -6.87 9.74 -3.82
N GLY A 128 -6.49 9.74 -5.09
CA GLY A 128 -7.23 10.42 -6.15
C GLY A 128 -8.28 9.56 -6.83
N LEU A 129 -8.43 8.28 -6.46
CA LEU A 129 -9.32 7.31 -7.12
C LEU A 129 -9.12 7.22 -8.65
N GLY A 130 -7.93 7.57 -9.15
CA GLY A 130 -7.65 7.66 -10.58
C GLY A 130 -8.38 8.79 -11.31
N ALA A 131 -8.89 9.80 -10.60
CA ALA A 131 -9.65 10.91 -11.18
C ALA A 131 -8.76 12.02 -11.78
N LEU A 132 -7.54 12.20 -11.25
CA LEU A 132 -6.65 13.29 -11.65
C LEU A 132 -5.72 12.93 -12.81
N GLY A 133 -5.61 11.65 -13.15
CA GLY A 133 -4.72 11.15 -14.18
C GLY A 133 -4.25 9.72 -13.90
N ILE A 134 -3.33 9.24 -14.72
CA ILE A 134 -2.74 7.90 -14.59
C ILE A 134 -1.39 8.02 -13.90
N VAL A 135 -1.28 7.53 -12.66
CA VAL A 135 0.00 7.46 -11.96
C VAL A 135 0.82 6.32 -12.56
N THR A 136 2.00 6.65 -13.06
CA THR A 136 2.86 5.74 -13.84
C THR A 136 4.10 5.28 -13.06
N GLN A 137 4.44 5.96 -11.97
CA GLN A 137 5.56 5.65 -11.09
C GLN A 137 5.32 6.32 -9.72
N VAL A 138 5.83 5.71 -8.65
CA VAL A 138 5.71 6.24 -7.30
C VAL A 138 7.03 6.16 -6.55
N ASP A 139 7.35 7.22 -5.81
CA ASP A 139 8.44 7.29 -4.84
C ASP A 139 7.86 7.11 -3.43
N MET A 140 8.41 6.18 -2.65
CA MET A 140 7.86 5.80 -1.34
C MET A 140 8.97 5.55 -0.31
N ASP A 141 8.65 5.79 0.96
CA ASP A 141 9.51 5.36 2.06
C ASP A 141 9.41 3.85 2.28
N VAL A 142 10.53 3.25 2.67
CA VAL A 142 10.66 1.84 3.04
C VAL A 142 11.26 1.72 4.45
N ALA A 143 11.19 0.52 5.03
CA ALA A 143 11.85 0.19 6.28
C ALA A 143 13.09 -0.66 6.01
N PRO A 144 14.07 -0.74 6.93
CA PRO A 144 15.03 -1.84 6.94
C PRO A 144 14.30 -3.18 6.91
N SER A 145 14.92 -4.22 6.34
CA SER A 145 14.34 -5.57 6.35
C SER A 145 14.06 -6.04 7.78
N PHE A 146 12.94 -6.74 7.93
CA PHE A 146 12.47 -7.32 9.19
C PHE A 146 11.76 -8.64 8.91
N VAL A 147 11.55 -9.44 9.95
CA VAL A 147 10.66 -10.61 9.90
C VAL A 147 9.46 -10.38 10.81
N LEU A 148 8.38 -11.13 10.57
CA LEU A 148 7.16 -11.08 11.38
C LEU A 148 6.96 -12.43 12.06
N ALA A 149 6.78 -12.41 13.38
CA ALA A 149 6.27 -13.54 14.12
C ALA A 149 4.74 -13.46 14.17
N ALA A 150 4.08 -14.38 13.49
CA ALA A 150 2.62 -14.50 13.48
C ALA A 150 2.15 -15.45 14.59
N ARG A 151 1.17 -15.02 15.38
CA ARG A 151 0.45 -15.86 16.34
C ARG A 151 -1.02 -15.87 15.97
N GLU A 152 -1.53 -17.07 15.74
CA GLU A 152 -2.89 -17.31 15.27
C GLU A 152 -3.59 -18.30 16.20
N HIS A 153 -4.78 -17.93 16.67
CA HIS A 153 -5.60 -18.76 17.56
C HIS A 153 -7.04 -18.27 17.60
N ALA A 154 -7.93 -19.12 18.10
CA ALA A 154 -9.33 -18.78 18.32
C ALA A 154 -9.56 -18.19 19.73
N GLU A 155 -10.38 -17.14 19.83
CA GLU A 155 -10.81 -16.55 21.10
C GLU A 155 -12.29 -16.12 21.05
N PRO A 156 -13.01 -16.08 22.19
CA PRO A 156 -14.33 -15.47 22.27
C PRO A 156 -14.33 -14.00 21.83
N VAL A 157 -15.27 -13.61 20.98
CA VAL A 157 -15.41 -12.23 20.47
C VAL A 157 -15.58 -11.23 21.61
N ALA A 158 -16.30 -11.62 22.67
CA ALA A 158 -16.49 -10.80 23.85
C ALA A 158 -15.16 -10.44 24.56
N ASP A 159 -14.17 -11.33 24.54
CA ASP A 159 -12.87 -11.11 25.20
C ASP A 159 -11.93 -10.28 24.33
N ILE A 160 -12.00 -10.47 23.00
CA ILE A 160 -11.30 -9.63 22.04
C ILE A 160 -11.78 -8.18 22.17
N THR A 161 -13.10 -7.96 22.06
CA THR A 161 -13.70 -6.61 22.02
C THR A 161 -13.53 -5.85 23.34
N ARG A 162 -13.64 -6.53 24.49
CA ARG A 162 -13.45 -5.91 25.81
C ARG A 162 -12.06 -5.30 26.00
N ASN A 163 -11.04 -5.90 25.41
CA ASN A 163 -9.65 -5.48 25.59
C ASN A 163 -8.98 -5.02 24.28
N PHE A 164 -9.76 -4.76 23.24
CA PHE A 164 -9.23 -4.47 21.90
C PHE A 164 -8.29 -3.27 21.87
N PRO A 165 -8.58 -2.11 22.52
CA PRO A 165 -7.65 -0.98 22.55
C PRO A 165 -6.26 -1.34 23.09
N ASN A 166 -6.18 -2.09 24.19
CA ASN A 166 -4.89 -2.48 24.75
C ASN A 166 -4.16 -3.47 23.82
N ARG A 167 -4.89 -4.39 23.19
CA ARG A 167 -4.31 -5.38 22.26
C ARG A 167 -3.64 -4.69 21.07
N VAL A 168 -4.30 -3.71 20.44
CA VAL A 168 -3.75 -3.01 19.26
C VAL A 168 -2.55 -2.11 19.59
N HIS A 169 -2.30 -1.80 20.87
CA HIS A 169 -1.12 -1.09 21.34
C HIS A 169 0.01 -2.03 21.81
N ALA A 170 -0.29 -3.30 22.09
CA ALA A 170 0.68 -4.27 22.60
C ALA A 170 1.44 -5.04 21.51
N ALA A 171 1.01 -4.93 20.25
CA ALA A 171 1.63 -5.58 19.10
C ALA A 171 1.61 -4.65 17.88
N ASP A 172 2.45 -4.94 16.88
CA ASP A 172 2.51 -4.15 15.65
C ASP A 172 1.21 -4.23 14.85
N HIS A 173 0.65 -5.44 14.75
CA HIS A 173 -0.52 -5.73 13.96
C HIS A 173 -1.44 -6.68 14.72
N VAL A 174 -2.72 -6.32 14.85
CA VAL A 174 -3.77 -7.15 15.42
C VAL A 174 -4.97 -7.10 14.50
N GLU A 175 -5.47 -8.27 14.10
CA GLU A 175 -6.69 -8.45 13.34
C GLU A 175 -7.45 -9.68 13.82
N PHE A 176 -8.76 -9.72 13.57
CA PHE A 176 -9.56 -10.90 13.84
C PHE A 176 -10.68 -11.06 12.81
N TYR A 177 -11.00 -12.30 12.48
CA TYR A 177 -12.08 -12.66 11.57
C TYR A 177 -13.17 -13.36 12.37
N TRP A 178 -14.35 -12.73 12.39
CA TRP A 178 -15.53 -13.29 13.04
C TRP A 178 -16.52 -13.75 11.97
N PHE A 179 -16.96 -15.00 12.07
CA PHE A 179 -17.90 -15.60 11.13
C PHE A 179 -19.33 -15.60 11.70
N PRO A 180 -20.37 -15.32 10.90
CA PRO A 180 -21.75 -15.32 11.38
C PRO A 180 -22.14 -16.66 12.00
N GLY A 181 -22.84 -16.61 13.14
CA GLY A 181 -23.32 -17.79 13.85
C GLY A 181 -22.34 -18.39 14.88
N THR A 182 -21.17 -17.76 15.09
CA THR A 182 -20.22 -18.15 16.16
C THR A 182 -20.11 -17.06 17.21
N ASP A 183 -19.64 -17.43 18.41
CA ASP A 183 -19.20 -16.52 19.48
C ASP A 183 -17.66 -16.41 19.57
N VAL A 184 -16.96 -17.11 18.68
CA VAL A 184 -15.50 -17.17 18.58
C VAL A 184 -15.04 -16.54 17.27
N ALA A 185 -13.91 -15.82 17.32
CA ALA A 185 -13.19 -15.30 16.16
C ALA A 185 -11.79 -15.90 16.06
N HIS A 186 -11.27 -15.98 14.83
CA HIS A 186 -9.88 -16.29 14.58
C HIS A 186 -9.06 -15.00 14.69
N VAL A 187 -8.14 -14.94 15.64
CA VAL A 187 -7.28 -13.77 15.92
C VAL A 187 -5.91 -14.01 15.32
N LYS A 188 -5.35 -12.98 14.71
CA LYS A 188 -3.97 -12.96 14.21
C LYS A 188 -3.24 -11.76 14.78
N THR A 189 -2.11 -12.02 15.40
CA THR A 189 -1.20 -11.00 15.93
C THR A 189 0.15 -11.14 15.25
N ASN A 190 0.65 -10.07 14.64
CA ASN A 190 2.02 -10.04 14.11
C ASN A 190 2.87 -9.05 14.89
N THR A 191 4.09 -9.49 15.23
CA THR A 191 5.12 -8.66 15.86
C THR A 191 6.37 -8.67 15.01
N ARG A 192 7.00 -7.50 14.84
CA ARG A 192 8.25 -7.34 14.10
C ARG A 192 9.44 -7.77 14.91
N HIS A 193 10.35 -8.41 14.22
CA HIS A 193 11.68 -8.72 14.72
C HIS A 193 12.75 -8.29 13.70
N PRO A 194 13.99 -8.05 14.15
CA PRO A 194 15.13 -7.87 13.27
C PRO A 194 15.23 -8.98 12.21
N ALA A 195 15.80 -8.67 11.04
CA ALA A 195 15.90 -9.63 9.93
C ALA A 195 16.71 -10.90 10.24
N ASP A 196 17.56 -10.86 11.26
CA ASP A 196 18.39 -11.96 11.76
C ASP A 196 17.74 -12.74 12.91
N HIS A 197 16.49 -12.43 13.27
CA HIS A 197 15.78 -13.16 14.30
C HIS A 197 15.56 -14.64 13.90
N PRO A 198 15.87 -15.59 14.80
CA PRO A 198 15.75 -17.02 14.52
C PRO A 198 14.32 -17.51 14.34
#